data_AF-A0A7X7C2N9-F1
#
_entry.id   AF-A0A7X7C2N9-F1
#
_cell.length_a   1.000
_cell.length_b   1.000
_cell.length_c   1.000
_cell.angle_alpha   90.00
_cell.angle_beta   90.00
_cell.angle_gamma   90.00
#
_symmetry.space_group_name_H-M   'P 1'
#
loop_
_entity.id
_entity.type
_entity.pdbx_description
1 polymer ?
#
loop_
_entity_poly.entity_id
_entity_poly.type
_entity_poly.pdbx_seq_one_letter_code
_entity_poly.pdbx_strand_id
1 'polypeptide(L)'
;MTSHQAREQMLGYLYQVRYALLLLLQNDDEQAQISIERFDDIAFVAADNPQTMIQLKHHIKTQGNLSDASTDLWRTIKVWADLVASNTDCLRHTKFVIITTAIAPDNTAASYLRSSSQLSNRNTTLAFNILKEVTKTSDNKLHKPYYTAFNNLGDGLAR
;
A
#
# COMPACT_ATOMS: atom_id res chain seq x y z
N MET A 1 -11.19 3.37 -28.62
CA MET A 1 -10.00 3.15 -27.76
C MET A 1 -9.12 4.39 -27.88
N THR A 2 -9.30 5.41 -27.02
CA THR A 2 -8.57 5.61 -25.75
C THR A 2 -7.07 5.90 -25.88
N SER A 3 -6.66 6.76 -26.84
CA SER A 3 -5.26 7.25 -26.90
C SER A 3 -4.79 7.98 -25.63
N HIS A 4 -5.74 8.47 -24.81
CA HIS A 4 -5.46 9.06 -23.49
C HIS A 4 -5.15 8.01 -22.41
N GLN A 5 -5.84 6.86 -22.39
CA GLN A 5 -5.58 5.83 -21.36
C GLN A 5 -4.23 5.16 -21.58
N ALA A 6 -3.84 4.89 -22.83
CA ALA A 6 -2.54 4.28 -23.13
C ALA A 6 -1.36 5.16 -22.66
N ARG A 7 -1.49 6.49 -22.77
CA ARG A 7 -0.47 7.44 -22.30
C ARG A 7 -0.38 7.48 -20.77
N GLU A 8 -1.52 7.48 -20.07
CA GLU A 8 -1.56 7.49 -18.61
C GLU A 8 -1.03 6.18 -18.01
N GLN A 9 -1.39 5.04 -18.60
CA GLN A 9 -0.85 3.73 -18.22
C GLN A 9 0.66 3.65 -18.44
N MET A 10 1.15 4.06 -19.62
CA MET A 10 2.59 4.10 -19.92
C MET A 10 3.37 4.96 -18.91
N LEU A 11 2.79 6.09 -18.49
CA LEU A 11 3.42 6.97 -17.52
C LEU A 11 3.48 6.34 -16.12
N GLY A 12 2.46 5.57 -15.73
CA GLY A 12 2.49 4.74 -14.53
C GLY A 12 3.61 3.71 -14.56
N TYR A 13 3.73 2.94 -15.66
CA TYR A 13 4.81 1.96 -15.84
C TYR A 13 6.20 2.62 -15.81
N LEU A 14 6.37 3.77 -16.47
CA LEU A 14 7.65 4.48 -16.45
C LEU A 14 8.01 4.96 -15.04
N TYR A 15 7.02 5.37 -14.24
CA TYR A 15 7.24 5.74 -12.85
C TYR A 15 7.69 4.54 -12.01
N GLN A 16 7.07 3.37 -12.18
CA GLN A 16 7.50 2.14 -11.52
C GLN A 16 8.95 1.78 -11.85
N VAL A 17 9.34 1.80 -13.14
CA VAL A 17 10.73 1.49 -13.55
C VAL A 17 11.73 2.45 -12.92
N ARG A 18 11.43 3.76 -12.93
CA ARG A 18 12.31 4.78 -12.34
C ARG A 18 12.43 4.64 -10.83
N TYR A 19 11.32 4.37 -10.16
CA TYR A 19 11.31 4.21 -8.72
C TYR A 19 12.01 2.91 -8.28
N ALA A 20 11.84 1.83 -9.04
CA ALA A 20 12.56 0.57 -8.83
C ALA A 20 14.08 0.76 -8.93
N LEU A 21 14.55 1.49 -9.95
CA LEU A 21 15.96 1.83 -10.09
C LEU A 21 16.47 2.68 -8.92
N LEU A 22 15.71 3.70 -8.50
CA LEU A 22 16.08 4.52 -7.35
C LEU A 22 16.22 3.68 -6.08
N LEU A 23 15.26 2.78 -5.83
CA LEU A 23 15.28 1.89 -4.68
C LEU A 23 16.50 0.96 -4.67
N LEU A 24 16.90 0.43 -5.84
CA LEU A 24 18.11 -0.36 -5.98
C LEU A 24 19.37 0.47 -5.70
N LEU A 25 19.46 1.69 -6.25
CA LEU A 25 20.60 2.58 -6.04
C LEU A 25 20.75 3.05 -4.59
N GLN A 26 19.66 3.05 -3.82
CA GLN A 26 19.64 3.40 -2.40
C GLN A 26 19.83 2.18 -1.48
N ASN A 27 19.92 0.99 -2.04
CA ASN A 27 20.11 -0.24 -1.27
C ASN A 27 21.60 -0.59 -1.22
N ASP A 28 22.13 -0.75 -0.01
CA ASP A 28 23.54 -1.10 0.21
C ASP A 28 23.83 -2.59 -0.08
N ASP A 29 22.79 -3.42 -0.26
CA ASP A 29 22.92 -4.83 -0.63
C ASP A 29 23.08 -5.00 -2.15
N GLU A 30 24.30 -5.32 -2.59
CA GLU A 30 24.64 -5.58 -3.99
C GLU A 30 23.89 -6.78 -4.60
N GLN A 31 23.35 -7.68 -3.75
CA GLN A 31 22.56 -8.84 -4.19
C GLN A 31 21.05 -8.55 -4.18
N ALA A 32 20.63 -7.32 -3.88
CA ALA A 32 19.23 -6.95 -3.86
C ALA A 32 18.57 -7.18 -5.22
N GLN A 33 17.48 -7.95 -5.20
CA GLN A 33 16.65 -8.20 -6.38
C GLN A 33 15.34 -7.45 -6.26
N ILE A 34 14.92 -6.85 -7.36
CA ILE A 34 13.64 -6.16 -7.46
C ILE A 34 12.81 -6.76 -8.59
N SER A 35 11.50 -6.85 -8.38
CA SER A 35 10.53 -7.23 -9.40
C SER A 35 9.56 -6.07 -9.63
N ILE A 36 9.05 -5.99 -10.85
CA ILE A 36 8.02 -5.04 -11.26
C ILE A 36 6.82 -5.87 -11.71
N GLU A 37 5.63 -5.57 -11.20
CA GLU A 37 4.34 -6.18 -11.62
C GLU A 37 4.22 -7.70 -11.39
N ARG A 38 5.10 -8.28 -10.56
CA ARG A 38 5.04 -9.70 -10.17
C ARG A 38 4.24 -9.91 -8.88
N PHE A 39 4.53 -9.13 -7.84
CA PHE A 39 3.91 -9.27 -6.52
C PHE A 39 3.06 -8.06 -6.15
N ASP A 40 3.54 -6.87 -6.46
CA ASP A 40 2.85 -5.57 -6.41
C ASP A 40 3.45 -4.71 -7.56
N ASP A 41 3.20 -3.39 -7.58
CA ASP A 41 3.83 -2.48 -8.54
C ASP A 41 5.36 -2.66 -8.56
N ILE A 42 5.96 -2.74 -7.37
CA ILE A 42 7.38 -3.06 -7.14
C ILE A 42 7.48 -4.03 -5.95
N ALA A 43 8.41 -4.97 -5.98
CA ALA A 43 8.76 -5.72 -4.78
C ALA A 43 10.24 -6.05 -4.69
N PHE A 44 10.83 -5.93 -3.49
CA PHE A 44 12.12 -6.55 -3.18
C PHE A 44 11.91 -8.05 -2.95
N VAL A 45 12.76 -8.87 -3.54
CA VAL A 45 12.61 -10.33 -3.58
C VAL A 45 13.85 -11.01 -3.01
N ALA A 46 13.63 -12.05 -2.21
CA ALA A 46 14.68 -12.97 -1.77
C ALA A 46 14.15 -14.40 -1.86
N ALA A 47 14.94 -15.30 -2.45
CA ALA A 47 14.55 -16.71 -2.67
C ALA A 47 13.12 -16.85 -3.25
N ASP A 48 12.83 -16.11 -4.32
CA ASP A 48 11.53 -16.05 -5.01
C ASP A 48 10.32 -15.60 -4.17
N ASN A 49 10.54 -15.08 -2.96
CA ASN A 49 9.50 -14.56 -2.09
C ASN A 49 9.62 -13.04 -1.90
N PRO A 50 8.50 -12.28 -1.90
CA PRO A 50 8.53 -10.86 -1.66
C PRO A 50 8.91 -10.58 -0.20
N GLN A 51 10.00 -9.86 0.01
CA GLN A 51 10.39 -9.34 1.33
C GLN A 51 9.71 -8.00 1.61
N THR A 52 9.46 -7.22 0.57
CA THR A 52 8.71 -5.96 0.65
C THR A 52 7.90 -5.78 -0.61
N MET A 53 6.59 -5.65 -0.45
CA MET A 53 5.64 -5.31 -1.50
C MET A 53 5.35 -3.81 -1.44
N ILE A 54 5.55 -3.13 -2.57
CA ILE A 54 5.48 -1.68 -2.68
C ILE A 54 4.41 -1.33 -3.71
N GLN A 55 3.36 -0.69 -3.24
CA GLN A 55 2.34 -0.08 -4.09
C GLN A 55 2.67 1.40 -4.31
N LEU A 56 2.81 1.81 -5.56
CA LEU A 56 2.99 3.19 -5.96
C LEU A 56 1.64 3.86 -6.27
N LYS A 57 1.41 5.04 -5.72
CA LYS A 57 0.25 5.89 -6.05
C LYS A 57 0.76 7.22 -6.62
N HIS A 58 1.00 7.25 -7.92
CA HIS A 58 1.45 8.44 -8.62
C HIS A 58 0.26 9.17 -9.26
N HIS A 59 -0.20 10.24 -8.61
CA HIS A 59 -1.27 11.09 -9.13
C HIS A 59 -0.68 12.38 -9.73
N ILE A 60 -0.98 12.65 -11.00
CA ILE A 60 -0.39 13.76 -11.77
C ILE A 60 -1.38 14.92 -11.96
N LYS A 61 -2.68 14.61 -12.13
CA LYS A 61 -3.72 15.62 -12.48
C LYS A 61 -4.56 16.05 -11.29
N THR A 62 -4.77 15.17 -10.32
CA THR A 62 -5.51 15.43 -9.08
C THR A 62 -4.60 15.08 -7.92
N GLN A 63 -4.71 15.81 -6.81
CA GLN A 63 -3.99 15.41 -5.61
C GLN A 63 -4.52 14.05 -5.13
N GLY A 64 -3.64 13.08 -4.90
CA GLY A 64 -4.04 11.79 -4.35
C GLY A 64 -4.67 11.97 -2.96
N ASN A 65 -5.53 11.04 -2.57
CA ASN A 65 -6.25 11.09 -1.29
C ASN A 65 -5.73 9.98 -0.35
N LEU A 66 -5.34 10.34 0.87
CA LEU A 66 -4.96 9.42 1.95
C LEU A 66 -5.84 9.57 3.21
N SER A 67 -7.03 10.15 3.08
CA SER A 67 -8.05 10.12 4.14
C SER A 67 -8.42 8.68 4.51
N ASP A 68 -8.99 8.51 5.70
CA ASP A 68 -9.35 7.18 6.22
C ASP A 68 -10.42 6.46 5.40
N ALA A 69 -11.16 7.18 4.54
CA ALA A 69 -12.14 6.63 3.61
C ALA A 69 -11.66 6.61 2.15
N SER A 70 -10.37 6.86 1.88
CA SER A 70 -9.83 6.92 0.51
C SER A 70 -10.01 5.59 -0.23
N THR A 71 -10.58 5.65 -1.44
CA THR A 71 -10.73 4.49 -2.33
C THR A 71 -9.39 3.85 -2.66
N ASP A 72 -8.34 4.65 -2.89
CA ASP A 72 -7.02 4.12 -3.25
C ASP A 72 -6.38 3.36 -2.09
N LEU A 73 -6.53 3.89 -0.87
CA LEU A 73 -6.05 3.24 0.34
C LEU A 73 -6.78 1.91 0.56
N TRP A 74 -8.12 1.93 0.54
CA TRP A 74 -8.92 0.73 0.78
C TRP A 74 -8.79 -0.34 -0.31
N ARG A 75 -8.61 0.06 -1.56
CA ARG A 75 -8.33 -0.88 -2.64
C ARG A 75 -7.00 -1.59 -2.42
N THR A 76 -5.96 -0.86 -2.04
CA THR A 76 -4.65 -1.47 -1.74
C THR A 76 -4.71 -2.35 -0.49
N ILE A 77 -5.37 -1.91 0.58
CA ILE A 77 -5.60 -2.75 1.78
C ILE A 77 -6.34 -4.03 1.41
N LYS A 78 -7.37 -3.98 0.54
CA LYS A 78 -8.07 -5.19 0.09
C LYS A 78 -7.13 -6.16 -0.62
N VAL A 79 -6.30 -5.70 -1.54
CA VAL A 79 -5.37 -6.57 -2.28
C VAL A 79 -4.46 -7.31 -1.31
N TRP A 80 -3.90 -6.60 -0.32
CA TRP A 80 -3.07 -7.22 0.71
C TRP A 80 -3.86 -8.12 1.65
N ALA A 81 -5.10 -7.75 2.01
CA ALA A 81 -5.96 -8.60 2.83
C ALA A 81 -6.31 -9.92 2.14
N ASP A 82 -6.62 -9.88 0.84
CA ASP A 82 -6.88 -11.09 0.05
C ASP A 82 -5.62 -11.99 0.00
N LEU A 83 -4.42 -11.41 -0.14
CA LEU A 83 -3.16 -12.13 -0.07
C LEU A 83 -2.97 -12.79 1.31
N VAL A 84 -3.11 -12.04 2.39
CA VAL A 84 -2.95 -12.53 3.78
C VAL A 84 -3.97 -13.62 4.10
N ALA A 85 -5.19 -13.50 3.61
CA ALA A 85 -6.23 -14.52 3.77
C ALA A 85 -5.86 -15.83 3.04
N SER A 86 -5.19 -15.73 1.89
CA SER A 86 -4.72 -16.90 1.13
C SER A 86 -3.43 -17.51 1.68
N ASN A 87 -2.58 -16.70 2.32
CA ASN A 87 -1.29 -17.10 2.86
C ASN A 87 -0.93 -16.22 4.07
N THR A 88 -1.38 -16.60 5.25
CA THR A 88 -1.13 -15.82 6.48
C THR A 88 0.36 -15.79 6.86
N ASP A 89 1.16 -16.77 6.44
CA ASP A 89 2.60 -16.81 6.73
C ASP A 89 3.36 -15.64 6.10
N CYS A 90 2.80 -15.02 5.04
CA CYS A 90 3.41 -13.84 4.41
C CYS A 90 3.65 -12.69 5.39
N LEU A 91 2.83 -12.56 6.44
CA LEU A 91 2.99 -11.53 7.48
C LEU A 91 4.31 -11.65 8.26
N ARG A 92 4.95 -12.83 8.28
CA ARG A 92 6.21 -13.04 8.99
C ARG A 92 7.42 -12.48 8.26
N HIS A 93 7.35 -12.37 6.93
CA HIS A 93 8.50 -12.06 6.10
C HIS A 93 8.25 -10.92 5.09
N THR A 94 7.00 -10.47 4.92
CA THR A 94 6.63 -9.46 3.92
C THR A 94 6.25 -8.15 4.58
N LYS A 95 6.92 -7.07 4.20
CA LYS A 95 6.50 -5.70 4.51
C LYS A 95 5.59 -5.18 3.41
N PHE A 96 4.52 -4.46 3.77
CA PHE A 96 3.62 -3.80 2.83
C PHE A 96 3.82 -2.29 2.91
N VAL A 97 4.05 -1.64 1.77
CA VAL A 97 4.41 -0.22 1.71
C VAL A 97 3.58 0.48 0.64
N ILE A 98 2.98 1.61 1.00
CA ILE A 98 2.41 2.55 0.03
C ILE A 98 3.38 3.72 -0.12
N ILE A 99 3.72 4.04 -1.36
CA ILE A 99 4.52 5.22 -1.70
C ILE A 99 3.66 6.12 -2.57
N THR A 100 3.46 7.36 -2.13
CA THR A 100 2.55 8.29 -2.77
C THR A 100 3.08 9.71 -2.70
N THR A 101 2.64 10.52 -3.65
CA THR A 101 2.81 11.98 -3.63
C THR A 101 1.71 12.70 -2.83
N ALA A 102 0.70 11.96 -2.37
CA ALA A 102 -0.35 12.49 -1.52
C ALA A 102 0.16 12.81 -0.10
N ILE A 103 -0.41 13.86 0.50
CA ILE A 103 -0.16 14.20 1.90
C ILE A 103 -1.13 13.36 2.75
N ALA A 104 -0.59 12.61 3.71
CA ALA A 104 -1.40 11.98 4.74
C ALA A 104 -1.92 13.09 5.68
N PRO A 105 -3.25 13.30 5.78
CA PRO A 105 -3.79 14.33 6.66
C PRO A 105 -3.48 14.01 8.12
N ASP A 106 -3.27 15.03 8.95
CA ASP A 106 -2.94 14.81 10.36
C ASP A 106 -4.06 14.04 11.10
N ASN A 107 -3.66 13.26 12.11
CA ASN A 107 -4.55 12.44 12.93
C ASN A 107 -5.36 11.37 12.17
N THR A 108 -4.95 11.01 10.95
CA THR A 108 -5.52 9.89 10.17
C THR A 108 -4.72 8.61 10.34
N ALA A 109 -5.30 7.46 10.01
CA ALA A 109 -4.61 6.17 9.98
C ALA A 109 -3.34 6.22 9.13
N ALA A 110 -3.40 6.81 7.93
CA ALA A 110 -2.24 6.96 7.06
C ALA A 110 -1.11 7.77 7.72
N SER A 111 -1.46 8.84 8.45
CA SER A 111 -0.45 9.66 9.15
C SER A 111 0.27 8.91 10.26
N TYR A 112 -0.45 8.05 10.99
CA TYR A 112 0.07 7.18 12.05
C TYR A 112 0.85 5.97 11.53
N LEU A 113 0.82 5.68 10.23
CA LEU A 113 1.56 4.58 9.60
C LEU A 113 2.87 5.01 8.94
N ARG A 114 3.16 6.33 8.86
CA ARG A 114 4.38 6.86 8.23
C ARG A 114 5.66 6.31 8.86
N SER A 115 6.68 6.11 8.02
CA SER A 115 8.02 5.64 8.43
C SER A 115 8.72 6.64 9.37
N SER A 116 9.53 6.14 10.30
CA SER A 116 9.90 6.84 11.54
C SER A 116 11.08 7.81 11.48
N SER A 117 11.50 8.28 10.30
CA SER A 117 12.86 8.79 10.17
C SER A 117 13.17 10.13 10.86
N GLN A 118 12.21 10.99 11.23
CA GLN A 118 12.53 12.21 12.00
C GLN A 118 11.37 12.79 12.87
N LEU A 119 10.10 12.39 12.69
CA LEU A 119 8.94 13.05 13.32
C LEU A 119 7.79 12.09 13.73
N SER A 120 7.99 10.77 13.74
CA SER A 120 6.84 9.88 13.75
C SER A 120 6.21 9.70 15.12
N ASN A 121 4.99 10.19 15.26
CA ASN A 121 3.96 9.67 16.14
C ASN A 121 3.41 8.30 15.65
N ARG A 122 4.26 7.44 15.06
CA ARG A 122 3.82 6.18 14.44
C ARG A 122 3.09 5.34 15.49
N ASN A 123 1.83 5.03 15.23
CA ASN A 123 0.96 4.34 16.17
C ASN A 123 0.06 3.37 15.39
N THR A 124 0.53 2.14 15.23
CA THR A 124 -0.15 1.09 14.46
C THR A 124 -1.48 0.70 15.10
N THR A 125 -1.56 0.67 16.43
CA THR A 125 -2.79 0.38 17.17
C THR A 125 -3.87 1.44 16.91
N LEU A 126 -3.50 2.72 16.97
CA LEU A 126 -4.45 3.80 16.68
C LEU A 126 -4.87 3.80 15.21
N ALA A 127 -3.93 3.59 14.28
CA ALA A 127 -4.25 3.46 12.86
C ALA A 127 -5.23 2.32 12.60
N PHE A 128 -5.01 1.15 13.21
CA PHE A 128 -5.91 0.00 13.11
C PHE A 128 -7.32 0.34 13.63
N ASN A 129 -7.41 0.97 14.81
CA ASN A 129 -8.69 1.38 15.38
C ASN A 129 -9.44 2.36 14.48
N ILE A 130 -8.74 3.36 13.90
CA ILE A 130 -9.34 4.30 12.95
C ILE A 130 -9.89 3.57 11.73
N LEU A 131 -9.08 2.70 11.10
CA LEU A 131 -9.54 1.91 9.93
C LEU A 131 -10.74 1.03 10.28
N LYS A 132 -10.73 0.41 11.46
CA LYS A 132 -11.84 -0.41 11.95
C LYS A 132 -13.10 0.39 12.21
N GLU A 133 -13.01 1.61 12.72
CA GLU A 133 -14.18 2.49 12.87
C GLU A 133 -14.73 2.93 11.51
N VAL A 134 -13.88 3.16 10.50
CA VAL A 134 -14.35 3.42 9.13
C VAL A 134 -15.15 2.24 8.57
N THR A 135 -14.74 0.98 8.83
CA THR A 135 -15.52 -0.17 8.34
C THR A 135 -16.91 -0.30 8.97
N LYS A 136 -17.13 0.30 10.14
CA LYS A 136 -18.42 0.32 10.84
C LYS A 136 -19.31 1.50 10.46
N THR A 137 -18.71 2.66 10.23
CA THR A 137 -19.43 3.94 10.09
C THR A 137 -19.65 4.38 8.64
N SER A 138 -18.92 3.81 7.69
CA SER A 138 -19.01 4.19 6.28
C SER A 138 -20.26 3.61 5.59
N ASP A 139 -21.07 4.49 5.00
CA ASP A 139 -22.23 4.12 4.16
C ASP A 139 -21.85 3.89 2.68
N ASN A 140 -20.55 3.91 2.35
CA ASN A 140 -20.09 3.73 0.98
C ASN A 140 -20.26 2.28 0.51
N LYS A 141 -21.35 2.02 -0.20
CA LYS A 141 -21.69 0.70 -0.77
C LYS A 141 -20.60 0.12 -1.68
N LEU A 142 -19.83 0.97 -2.38
CA LEU A 142 -18.73 0.51 -3.25
C LEU A 142 -17.54 -0.02 -2.46
N HIS A 143 -17.35 0.45 -1.21
CA HIS A 143 -16.26 0.00 -0.35
C HIS A 143 -16.60 -1.23 0.49
N LYS A 144 -17.86 -1.69 0.47
CA LYS A 144 -18.28 -2.87 1.22
C LYS A 144 -17.37 -4.09 1.01
N PRO A 145 -16.94 -4.45 -0.23
CA PRO A 145 -16.00 -5.55 -0.42
C PRO A 145 -14.63 -5.31 0.24
N TYR A 146 -14.17 -4.06 0.30
CA TYR A 146 -12.89 -3.69 0.92
C TYR A 146 -12.95 -3.89 2.43
N TYR A 147 -14.02 -3.41 3.05
CA TYR A 147 -14.27 -3.53 4.48
C TYR A 147 -14.49 -4.99 4.90
N THR A 148 -15.22 -5.77 4.09
CA THR A 148 -15.40 -7.21 4.33
C THR A 148 -14.06 -7.95 4.30
N ALA A 149 -13.22 -7.72 3.30
CA ALA A 149 -11.90 -8.36 3.22
C ALA A 149 -11.03 -8.04 4.45
N PHE A 150 -10.99 -6.76 4.85
CA PHE A 150 -10.26 -6.32 6.05
C PHE A 150 -10.79 -6.98 7.34
N ASN A 151 -12.11 -6.96 7.55
CA ASN A 151 -12.72 -7.52 8.77
C ASN A 151 -12.57 -9.05 8.85
N ASN A 152 -12.56 -9.75 7.72
CA ASN A 152 -12.43 -11.21 7.66
C ASN A 152 -11.05 -11.73 8.13
N LEU A 153 -10.01 -10.89 8.10
CA LEU A 153 -8.70 -11.25 8.66
C LEU A 153 -8.75 -11.45 10.18
N GLY A 154 -9.72 -10.82 10.85
CA GLY A 154 -9.87 -10.87 12.30
C GLY A 154 -8.86 -10.01 13.07
N ASP A 155 -9.25 -9.60 14.27
CA ASP A 155 -8.44 -8.70 15.11
C ASP A 155 -7.15 -9.35 15.64
N GLY A 156 -7.09 -10.69 15.64
CA GLY A 156 -5.93 -11.43 16.16
C GLY A 156 -4.64 -11.18 15.36
N LEU A 157 -4.77 -10.81 14.09
CA LEU A 157 -3.65 -10.48 13.20
C LEU A 157 -3.18 -9.01 13.32
N ALA A 158 -3.90 -8.17 14.05
CA ALA A 158 -3.61 -6.74 14.16
C ALA A 158 -2.55 -6.38 15.23
N ARG A 159 -1.80 -7.38 15.72
CA ARG A 159 -0.83 -7.25 16.82
C ARG A 159 0.58 -6.97 16.33
#